data_AF-A0A7X7KTV0-F1
#
_entry.id   AF-A0A7X7KTV0-F1
#
_cell.length_a   1.000
_cell.length_b   1.000
_cell.length_c   1.000
_cell.angle_alpha   90.00
_cell.angle_beta   90.00
_cell.angle_gamma   90.00
#
_symmetry.space_group_name_H-M   'P 1'
#
loop_
_entity.id
_entity.type
_entity.pdbx_description
1 polymer ?
#
loop_
_entity_poly.entity_id
_entity_poly.type
_entity_poly.pdbx_seq_one_letter_code
_entity_poly.pdbx_strand_id
1 'polypeptide(L)'
;LTGLSGAFTFLHSLFTKPTEVISGARKAGRVRLLVVYLLEAMIFSLLVLTFVRYSNLTRIAMLREPDASAVIIWDPLSTIIRGFSTAIIVSTLRVLISMLIFRFVGRQRLSFETLLRAYLPGTYYEIIVMLLAVFFVAGSGLQALVMLLAAFALRSVVDTLSLKATVQLSEDRLLVQSSIIYIAVFLALALLINFSVPSLANFGVIPASDKQEFVPNLNHYSQHLSTAKESLSV
;
A
#
# COMPACT_ATOMS: atom_id res chain seq x y z
N LEU A 1 -8.51 10.00 30.03
CA LEU A 1 -8.40 11.39 29.52
C LEU A 1 -6.97 11.81 29.13
N THR A 2 -5.91 11.16 29.62
CA THR A 2 -4.51 11.48 29.29
C THR A 2 -4.06 11.05 27.88
N GLY A 3 -4.68 10.02 27.29
CA GLY A 3 -4.29 9.51 25.95
C GLY A 3 -4.71 10.41 24.77
N LEU A 4 -5.88 11.04 24.84
CA LEU A 4 -6.41 11.90 23.77
C LEU A 4 -5.62 13.21 23.63
N SER A 5 -5.26 13.83 24.76
CA SER A 5 -4.39 15.01 24.77
C SER A 5 -3.03 14.70 24.16
N GLY A 6 -2.42 13.56 24.51
CA GLY A 6 -1.13 13.14 23.97
C GLY A 6 -1.18 12.87 22.46
N ALA A 7 -2.25 12.25 21.96
CA ALA A 7 -2.45 12.00 20.54
C ALA A 7 -2.60 13.32 19.76
N PHE A 8 -3.37 14.28 20.27
CA PHE A 8 -3.55 15.58 19.63
C PHE A 8 -2.25 16.38 19.59
N THR A 9 -1.49 16.41 20.69
CA THR A 9 -0.18 17.07 20.72
C THR A 9 0.80 16.42 19.72
N PHE A 10 0.78 15.09 19.61
CA PHE A 10 1.60 14.38 18.63
C PHE A 10 1.21 14.72 17.19
N LEU A 11 -0.09 14.69 16.85
CA LEU A 11 -0.59 15.09 15.54
C LEU A 11 -0.24 16.55 15.22
N HIS A 12 -0.40 17.46 16.18
CA HIS A 12 -0.01 18.85 16.02
C HIS A 12 1.51 18.97 15.74
N SER A 13 2.35 18.23 16.48
CA SER A 13 3.80 18.24 16.28
C SER A 13 4.24 17.68 14.92
N LEU A 14 3.50 16.70 14.37
CA LEU A 14 3.76 16.16 13.03
C LEU A 14 3.65 17.24 11.94
N PHE A 15 2.69 18.15 12.04
CA PHE A 15 2.50 19.19 11.03
C PHE A 15 3.30 20.46 11.32
N THR A 16 3.49 20.81 12.59
CA THR A 16 4.13 22.08 12.98
C THR A 16 5.62 21.95 13.25
N LYS A 17 6.11 20.75 13.58
CA LYS A 17 7.48 20.50 14.04
C LYS A 17 8.06 19.16 13.55
N PRO A 18 8.17 18.96 12.21
CA PRO A 18 8.61 17.69 11.63
C PRO A 18 10.03 17.26 12.08
N THR A 19 10.92 18.22 12.34
CA THR A 19 12.28 17.95 12.85
C THR A 19 12.29 17.36 14.26
N GLU A 20 11.41 17.83 15.15
CA GLU A 20 11.25 17.27 16.49
C GLU A 20 10.76 15.81 16.41
N VAL A 21 9.83 15.51 15.51
CA VAL A 21 9.33 14.14 15.29
C VAL A 21 10.43 13.21 14.80
N ILE A 22 11.25 13.64 13.84
CA ILE A 22 12.42 12.87 13.35
C ILE A 22 13.40 12.61 14.50
N SER A 23 13.67 13.62 15.33
CA SER A 23 14.57 13.48 16.46
C SER A 23 14.04 12.51 17.53
N GLY A 24 12.72 12.55 17.80
CA GLY A 24 12.04 11.68 18.76
C GLY A 24 11.95 10.23 18.29
N ALA A 25 11.77 10.00 16.98
CA ALA A 25 11.72 8.66 16.39
C ALA A 25 13.02 7.87 16.56
N ARG A 26 14.18 8.54 16.55
CA ARG A 26 15.49 7.91 16.80
C ARG A 26 15.62 7.32 18.20
N LYS A 27 14.90 7.91 19.16
CA LYS A 27 14.85 7.50 20.55
C LYS A 27 13.68 6.55 20.83
N ALA A 28 12.92 6.15 19.81
CA ALA A 28 11.80 5.24 19.99
C ALA A 28 12.29 3.87 20.52
N GLY A 29 11.63 3.40 21.59
CA GLY A 29 11.85 2.05 22.11
C GLY A 29 11.26 0.99 21.18
N ARG A 30 11.71 -0.27 21.35
CA ARG A 30 11.31 -1.42 20.53
C ARG A 30 9.80 -1.66 20.49
N VAL A 31 9.12 -1.49 21.62
CA VAL A 31 7.65 -1.62 21.72
C VAL A 31 6.95 -0.60 20.82
N ARG A 32 7.42 0.65 20.81
CA ARG A 32 6.85 1.71 19.96
C ARG A 32 7.06 1.41 18.48
N LEU A 33 8.23 0.90 18.09
CA LEU A 33 8.49 0.45 16.72
C LEU A 33 7.49 -0.64 16.32
N LEU A 34 7.38 -1.70 17.12
CA LEU A 34 6.49 -2.82 16.86
C LEU A 34 5.04 -2.36 16.67
N VAL A 35 4.52 -1.57 17.61
CA VAL A 35 3.13 -1.06 17.56
C VAL A 35 2.87 -0.27 16.28
N VAL A 36 3.81 0.56 15.87
CA VAL A 36 3.62 1.44 14.69
C VAL A 36 3.63 0.64 13.39
N TYR A 37 4.54 -0.32 13.24
CA TYR A 37 4.56 -1.19 12.05
C TYR A 37 3.36 -2.14 11.99
N LEU A 38 2.88 -2.65 13.14
CA LEU A 38 1.65 -3.43 13.21
C LEU A 38 0.42 -2.58 12.83
N LEU A 39 0.40 -1.32 13.27
CA LEU A 39 -0.66 -0.38 12.92
C LEU A 39 -0.63 -0.03 11.43
N GLU A 40 0.54 0.24 10.85
CA GLU A 40 0.75 0.42 9.41
C GLU A 40 0.16 -0.76 8.62
N ALA A 41 0.52 -1.99 9.01
CA ALA A 41 0.05 -3.19 8.35
C ALA A 41 -1.47 -3.39 8.47
N MET A 42 -2.05 -3.10 9.63
CA MET A 42 -3.50 -3.20 9.83
C MET A 42 -4.26 -2.18 8.96
N ILE A 43 -3.81 -0.93 8.92
CA ILE A 43 -4.46 0.12 8.13
C ILE A 43 -4.32 -0.16 6.63
N PHE A 44 -3.14 -0.59 6.19
CA PHE A 44 -2.92 -1.01 4.80
C PHE A 44 -3.89 -2.14 4.41
N SER A 45 -4.10 -3.12 5.29
CA SER A 45 -5.04 -4.24 5.07
C SER A 45 -6.48 -3.77 4.92
N LEU A 46 -6.92 -2.82 5.74
CA LEU A 46 -8.24 -2.22 5.65
C LEU A 46 -8.42 -1.43 4.35
N LEU A 47 -7.36 -0.74 3.91
CA LEU A 47 -7.37 -0.02 2.64
C LEU A 47 -7.43 -0.98 1.45
N VAL A 48 -6.68 -2.09 1.48
CA VAL A 48 -6.78 -3.17 0.48
C VAL A 48 -8.18 -3.76 0.45
N LEU A 49 -8.77 -4.07 1.61
CA LEU A 49 -10.15 -4.56 1.69
C LEU A 49 -11.15 -3.56 1.08
N THR A 50 -10.98 -2.28 1.37
CA THR A 50 -11.82 -1.20 0.81
C THR A 50 -11.65 -1.12 -0.71
N PHE A 51 -10.41 -1.16 -1.19
CA PHE A 51 -10.11 -1.19 -2.62
C PHE A 51 -10.78 -2.38 -3.30
N VAL A 52 -10.60 -3.59 -2.76
CA VAL A 52 -11.19 -4.81 -3.31
C VAL A 52 -12.72 -4.75 -3.33
N ARG A 53 -13.33 -4.36 -2.20
CA ARG A 53 -14.79 -4.40 -2.03
C ARG A 53 -15.52 -3.40 -2.91
N TYR A 54 -14.93 -2.23 -3.12
CA TYR A 54 -15.61 -1.14 -3.78
C TYR A 54 -15.05 -0.79 -5.17
N SER A 55 -13.85 -1.25 -5.54
CA SER A 55 -13.26 -0.91 -6.83
C SER A 55 -14.06 -1.48 -8.01
N ASN A 56 -14.50 -0.58 -8.89
CA ASN A 56 -15.01 -0.93 -10.20
C ASN A 56 -13.97 -1.68 -11.06
N LEU A 57 -12.66 -1.44 -10.86
CA LEU A 57 -11.62 -2.23 -11.55
C LEU A 57 -11.65 -3.69 -11.14
N THR A 58 -11.84 -3.97 -9.84
CA THR A 58 -11.95 -5.35 -9.35
C THR A 58 -13.19 -6.03 -9.92
N ARG A 59 -14.32 -5.32 -9.99
CA ARG A 59 -15.55 -5.83 -10.63
C ARG A 59 -15.36 -6.09 -12.13
N ILE A 60 -14.63 -5.23 -12.84
CA ILE A 60 -14.30 -5.43 -14.26
C ILE A 60 -13.33 -6.61 -14.44
N ALA A 61 -12.37 -6.80 -13.53
CA ALA A 61 -11.48 -7.95 -13.54
C ALA A 61 -12.23 -9.27 -13.27
N MET A 62 -13.20 -9.25 -12.34
CA MET A 62 -14.08 -10.40 -12.06
C MET A 62 -14.93 -10.81 -13.26
N LEU A 63 -15.36 -9.86 -14.10
CA LEU A 63 -16.11 -10.15 -15.32
C LEU A 63 -15.26 -10.84 -16.41
N ARG A 64 -13.92 -10.89 -16.25
CA ARG A 64 -12.99 -11.53 -17.20
C ARG A 64 -12.57 -12.95 -16.82
N GLU A 65 -12.86 -13.42 -15.60
CA GLU A 65 -12.57 -14.80 -15.18
C GLU A 65 -13.86 -15.63 -15.23
N PRO A 66 -14.06 -16.49 -16.25
CA PRO A 66 -15.32 -17.22 -16.45
C PRO A 66 -15.46 -18.45 -15.54
N ASP A 67 -14.43 -18.80 -14.77
CA ASP A 67 -14.45 -19.94 -13.88
C ASP A 67 -14.94 -19.57 -12.47
N ALA A 68 -16.12 -20.10 -12.13
CA ALA A 68 -16.75 -19.99 -10.82
C ALA A 68 -15.90 -20.56 -9.64
N SER A 69 -14.72 -21.14 -9.92
CA SER A 69 -13.73 -21.56 -8.92
C SER A 69 -12.83 -20.40 -8.43
N ALA A 70 -12.78 -19.26 -9.14
CA ALA A 70 -12.10 -18.04 -8.71
C ALA A 70 -12.86 -17.26 -7.61
N VAL A 71 -14.12 -17.64 -7.34
CA VAL A 71 -14.99 -17.03 -6.33
C VAL A 71 -14.51 -17.30 -4.89
N ILE A 72 -13.61 -18.26 -4.69
CA ILE A 72 -13.06 -18.66 -3.37
C ILE A 72 -12.14 -17.57 -2.78
N ILE A 73 -11.72 -16.55 -3.54
CA ILE A 73 -10.54 -15.71 -3.20
C ILE A 73 -10.87 -14.40 -2.44
N TRP A 74 -12.13 -14.05 -2.19
CA TRP A 74 -12.49 -12.75 -1.59
C TRP A 74 -13.19 -12.83 -0.24
N ASP A 75 -12.81 -13.80 0.60
CA ASP A 75 -13.12 -13.72 2.03
C ASP A 75 -12.48 -12.44 2.62
N PRO A 76 -13.26 -11.55 3.28
CA PRO A 76 -12.73 -10.36 3.92
C PRO A 76 -11.56 -10.66 4.87
N LEU A 77 -11.60 -11.78 5.59
CA LEU A 77 -10.53 -12.17 6.49
C LEU A 77 -9.26 -12.57 5.73
N SER A 78 -9.37 -13.39 4.69
CA SER A 78 -8.25 -13.71 3.77
C SER A 78 -7.64 -12.45 3.14
N THR A 79 -8.46 -11.48 2.73
CA THR A 79 -8.00 -10.21 2.14
C THR A 79 -7.23 -9.37 3.15
N ILE A 80 -7.72 -9.29 4.39
CA ILE A 80 -7.04 -8.62 5.49
C ILE A 80 -5.69 -9.29 5.79
N ILE A 81 -5.66 -10.62 5.91
CA ILE A 81 -4.42 -11.37 6.21
C ILE A 81 -3.39 -11.14 5.11
N ARG A 82 -3.79 -11.23 3.84
CA ARG A 82 -2.90 -10.97 2.69
C ARG A 82 -2.36 -9.54 2.72
N GLY A 83 -3.23 -8.54 2.88
CA GLY A 83 -2.81 -7.13 2.99
C GLY A 83 -1.82 -6.92 4.14
N PHE A 84 -2.08 -7.56 5.29
CA PHE A 84 -1.27 -7.43 6.50
C PHE A 84 0.12 -8.01 6.27
N SER A 85 0.17 -9.24 5.76
CA SER A 85 1.42 -9.92 5.42
C SER A 85 2.20 -9.16 4.36
N THR A 86 1.54 -8.64 3.32
CA THR A 86 2.19 -7.82 2.28
C THR A 86 2.83 -6.57 2.88
N ALA A 87 2.13 -5.83 3.74
CA ALA A 87 2.67 -4.64 4.38
C ALA A 87 3.92 -4.94 5.24
N ILE A 88 3.88 -6.01 6.04
CA ILE A 88 5.02 -6.44 6.87
C ILE A 88 6.20 -6.87 6.00
N ILE A 89 5.96 -7.65 4.94
CA ILE A 89 7.00 -8.11 4.01
C ILE A 89 7.65 -6.91 3.31
N VAL A 90 6.86 -5.98 2.79
CA VAL A 90 7.36 -4.79 2.07
C VAL A 90 8.17 -3.89 3.02
N SER A 91 7.68 -3.64 4.23
CA SER A 91 8.42 -2.85 5.22
C SER A 91 9.73 -3.50 5.64
N THR A 92 9.74 -4.82 5.83
CA THR A 92 10.96 -5.58 6.16
C THR A 92 11.95 -5.56 5.00
N LEU A 93 11.46 -5.81 3.78
CA LEU A 93 12.28 -5.84 2.58
C LEU A 93 12.91 -4.47 2.30
N ARG A 94 12.18 -3.37 2.50
CA ARG A 94 12.73 -2.02 2.42
C ARG A 94 13.92 -1.85 3.36
N VAL A 95 13.80 -2.25 4.63
CA VAL A 95 14.90 -2.14 5.60
C VAL A 95 16.10 -2.99 5.17
N LEU A 96 15.86 -4.22 4.69
CA LEU A 96 16.92 -5.12 4.22
C LEU A 96 17.63 -4.57 2.98
N ILE A 97 16.89 -4.07 1.99
CA ILE A 97 17.45 -3.41 0.81
C ILE A 97 18.29 -2.22 1.24
N SER A 98 17.78 -1.38 2.14
CA SER A 98 18.53 -0.23 2.65
C SER A 98 19.81 -0.64 3.36
N MET A 99 19.78 -1.71 4.18
CA MET A 99 20.99 -2.26 4.78
C MET A 99 22.02 -2.65 3.73
N LEU A 100 21.60 -3.35 2.66
CA LEU A 100 22.49 -3.77 1.58
C LEU A 100 23.06 -2.57 0.83
N ILE A 101 22.22 -1.61 0.44
CA ILE A 101 22.66 -0.41 -0.30
C ILE A 101 23.60 0.44 0.55
N PHE A 102 23.28 0.71 1.81
CA PHE A 102 24.17 1.47 2.68
C PHE A 102 25.49 0.73 2.95
N ARG A 103 25.46 -0.60 3.08
CA ARG A 103 26.67 -1.41 3.29
C ARG A 103 27.57 -1.45 2.06
N PHE A 104 27.02 -1.71 0.87
CA PHE A 104 27.80 -1.95 -0.34
C PHE A 104 28.09 -0.68 -1.14
N VAL A 105 27.11 0.23 -1.25
CA VAL A 105 27.24 1.49 -1.99
C VAL A 105 27.73 2.61 -1.07
N GLY A 106 27.10 2.75 0.10
CA GLY A 106 27.42 3.80 1.06
C GLY A 106 28.65 3.55 1.93
N ARG A 107 29.14 2.29 1.97
CA ARG A 107 30.19 1.83 2.89
C ARG A 107 29.88 2.12 4.37
N GLN A 108 28.60 2.22 4.73
CA GLN A 108 28.12 2.42 6.10
C GLN A 108 27.50 1.14 6.64
N ARG A 109 27.87 0.78 7.87
CA ARG A 109 27.30 -0.38 8.57
C ARG A 109 26.17 0.08 9.48
N LEU A 110 24.97 0.21 8.93
CA LEU A 110 23.76 0.51 9.69
C LEU A 110 23.11 -0.79 10.17
N SER A 111 22.67 -0.81 11.42
CA SER A 111 21.91 -1.93 11.96
C SER A 111 20.45 -1.90 11.48
N PHE A 112 19.79 -3.05 11.46
CA PHE A 112 18.37 -3.16 11.13
C PHE A 112 17.50 -2.27 12.03
N GLU A 113 17.78 -2.26 13.34
CA GLU A 113 17.07 -1.43 14.33
C GLU A 113 17.29 0.08 14.08
N THR A 114 18.50 0.48 13.70
CA THR A 114 18.80 1.88 13.35
C THR A 114 17.97 2.34 12.15
N LEU A 115 17.86 1.50 11.11
CA LEU A 115 17.09 1.82 9.92
C LEU A 115 15.58 1.80 10.18
N LEU A 116 15.05 0.86 10.96
CA LEU A 116 13.65 0.89 11.40
C LEU A 116 13.31 2.21 12.09
N ARG A 117 14.18 2.68 13.01
CA ARG A 117 13.99 3.97 13.68
C ARG A 117 14.11 5.15 12.70
N ALA A 118 14.97 5.05 11.70
CA ALA A 118 15.10 6.07 10.66
C ALA A 118 13.85 6.13 9.76
N TYR A 119 13.16 5.02 9.50
CA TYR A 119 11.94 4.97 8.69
C TYR A 119 10.65 5.25 9.47
N LEU A 120 10.72 5.25 10.80
CA LEU A 120 9.55 5.46 11.65
C LEU A 120 8.81 6.79 11.40
N PRO A 121 9.50 7.95 11.18
CA PRO A 121 8.81 9.19 10.82
C PRO A 121 7.97 9.05 9.56
N GLY A 122 8.52 8.46 8.49
CA GLY A 122 7.78 8.27 7.24
C GLY A 122 6.56 7.37 7.42
N THR A 123 6.67 6.31 8.23
CA THR A 123 5.52 5.48 8.61
C THR A 123 4.42 6.29 9.32
N TYR A 124 4.74 7.28 10.16
CA TYR A 124 3.71 8.12 10.79
C TYR A 124 2.89 8.92 9.78
N TYR A 125 3.56 9.57 8.83
CA TYR A 125 2.86 10.35 7.80
C TYR A 125 2.06 9.44 6.87
N GLU A 126 2.61 8.29 6.49
CA GLU A 126 1.92 7.32 5.66
C GLU A 126 0.65 6.79 6.35
N ILE A 127 0.72 6.43 7.64
CA ILE A 127 -0.43 6.00 8.44
C ILE A 127 -1.54 7.05 8.41
N ILE A 128 -1.20 8.33 8.57
CA ILE A 128 -2.20 9.41 8.53
C ILE A 128 -2.87 9.47 7.15
N VAL A 129 -2.09 9.48 6.08
CA VAL A 129 -2.65 9.55 4.72
C VAL A 129 -3.48 8.32 4.40
N MET A 130 -3.05 7.12 4.82
CA MET A 130 -3.82 5.90 4.63
C MET A 130 -5.12 5.88 5.45
N LEU A 131 -5.12 6.40 6.68
CA LEU A 131 -6.35 6.56 7.46
C LEU A 131 -7.33 7.50 6.74
N LEU A 132 -6.85 8.65 6.26
CA LEU A 132 -7.65 9.56 5.45
C LEU A 132 -8.18 8.83 4.20
N ALA A 133 -7.35 8.03 3.52
CA ALA A 133 -7.77 7.24 2.37
C ALA A 133 -8.92 6.29 2.72
N VAL A 134 -8.85 5.58 3.85
CA VAL A 134 -9.94 4.69 4.30
C VAL A 134 -11.27 5.45 4.48
N PHE A 135 -11.24 6.69 4.95
CA PHE A 135 -12.45 7.50 5.15
C PHE A 135 -12.96 8.19 3.88
N PHE A 136 -12.08 8.63 2.98
CA PHE A 136 -12.42 9.46 1.83
C PHE A 136 -12.60 8.71 0.52
N VAL A 137 -12.15 7.46 0.44
CA VAL A 137 -12.36 6.61 -0.74
C VAL A 137 -13.83 6.18 -0.74
N ALA A 138 -14.68 6.97 -1.41
CA ALA A 138 -16.10 6.69 -1.61
C ALA A 138 -16.31 5.61 -2.69
N GLY A 139 -15.66 4.48 -2.50
CA GLY A 139 -15.72 3.32 -3.38
C GLY A 139 -15.02 3.44 -4.73
N SER A 140 -14.21 4.48 -4.97
CA SER A 140 -13.37 4.56 -6.17
C SER A 140 -12.00 3.92 -5.93
N GLY A 141 -11.75 2.76 -6.53
CA GLY A 141 -10.44 2.11 -6.47
C GLY A 141 -9.31 3.01 -6.99
N LEU A 142 -9.56 3.80 -8.04
CA LEU A 142 -8.60 4.76 -8.57
C LEU A 142 -8.25 5.85 -7.55
N GLN A 143 -9.25 6.38 -6.82
CA GLN A 143 -9.01 7.36 -5.76
C GLN A 143 -8.17 6.76 -4.62
N ALA A 144 -8.43 5.51 -4.25
CA ALA A 144 -7.63 4.82 -3.25
C ALA A 144 -6.18 4.64 -3.70
N LEU A 145 -5.96 4.30 -4.96
CA LEU A 145 -4.64 4.17 -5.56
C LEU A 145 -3.89 5.52 -5.57
N VAL A 146 -4.56 6.61 -5.96
CA VAL A 146 -3.98 7.96 -5.93
C VAL A 146 -3.60 8.38 -4.51
N MET A 147 -4.46 8.12 -3.53
CA MET A 147 -4.17 8.40 -2.11
C MET A 147 -3.01 7.56 -1.58
N LEU A 148 -2.91 6.29 -1.99
CA LEU A 148 -1.81 5.41 -1.63
C LEU A 148 -0.49 5.89 -2.26
N LEU A 149 -0.50 6.31 -3.53
CA LEU A 149 0.66 6.93 -4.18
C LEU A 149 1.08 8.22 -3.47
N ALA A 150 0.13 9.06 -3.05
CA ALA A 150 0.40 10.26 -2.27
C ALA A 150 1.02 9.92 -0.89
N ALA A 151 0.53 8.88 -0.23
CA ALA A 151 1.10 8.38 1.03
C ALA A 151 2.55 7.93 0.84
N PHE A 152 2.83 7.16 -0.22
CA PHE A 152 4.17 6.71 -0.58
C PHE A 152 5.11 7.87 -0.93
N ALA A 153 4.64 8.86 -1.68
CA ALA A 153 5.42 10.04 -2.04
C ALA A 153 5.78 10.89 -0.80
N LEU A 154 4.82 11.11 0.09
CA LEU A 154 5.09 11.83 1.35
C LEU A 154 6.06 11.05 2.25
N ARG A 155 5.83 9.73 2.37
CA ARG A 155 6.73 8.82 3.09
C ARG A 155 8.15 8.91 2.56
N SER A 156 8.34 8.87 1.24
CA SER A 156 9.68 8.84 0.65
C SER A 156 10.48 10.11 0.91
N VAL A 157 9.83 11.26 0.89
CA VAL A 157 10.42 12.55 1.27
C VAL A 157 10.85 12.53 2.73
N VAL A 158 9.96 12.14 3.64
CA VAL A 158 10.24 12.12 5.08
C VAL A 158 11.32 11.12 5.45
N ASP A 159 11.30 9.94 4.83
CA ASP A 159 12.32 8.92 5.00
C ASP A 159 13.70 9.43 4.54
N THR A 160 13.77 10.15 3.42
CA THR A 160 15.03 10.76 2.93
C THR A 160 15.55 11.80 3.92
N LEU A 161 14.69 12.67 4.46
CA LEU A 161 15.07 13.65 5.48
C LEU A 161 15.53 12.98 6.79
N SER A 162 14.85 11.91 7.20
CA SER A 162 15.19 11.16 8.40
C SER A 162 16.50 10.38 8.27
N LEU A 163 16.73 9.78 7.09
CA LEU A 163 17.99 9.15 6.74
C LEU A 163 19.12 10.17 6.72
N LYS A 164 18.93 11.37 6.15
CA LYS A 164 19.93 12.46 6.15
C LYS A 164 20.44 12.78 7.54
N ALA A 165 19.55 12.85 8.52
CA ALA A 165 19.97 13.12 9.88
C ALA A 165 20.71 11.90 10.48
N THR A 166 20.55 10.69 9.94
CA THR A 166 21.09 9.41 10.47
C THR A 166 22.45 9.10 9.89
N VAL A 167 22.65 9.42 8.61
CA VAL A 167 23.86 9.11 7.85
C VAL A 167 24.65 10.37 7.54
N GLN A 168 25.97 10.29 7.67
CA GLN A 168 26.87 11.39 7.29
C GLN A 168 27.22 11.31 5.79
N LEU A 169 26.22 11.27 4.92
CA LEU A 169 26.40 11.30 3.46
C LEU A 169 26.16 12.71 2.93
N SER A 170 26.82 13.04 1.81
CA SER A 170 26.45 14.22 1.02
C SER A 170 25.03 14.06 0.46
N GLU A 171 24.36 15.20 0.19
CA GLU A 171 22.98 15.21 -0.28
C GLU A 171 22.81 14.39 -1.57
N ASP A 172 23.69 14.57 -2.54
CA ASP A 172 23.66 13.84 -3.81
C ASP A 172 23.77 12.32 -3.62
N ARG A 173 24.69 11.88 -2.75
CA ARG A 173 24.89 10.44 -2.49
C ARG A 173 23.69 9.84 -1.77
N LEU A 174 23.11 10.58 -0.84
CA LEU A 174 21.90 10.15 -0.15
C LEU A 174 20.71 10.05 -1.10
N LEU A 175 20.53 11.04 -1.99
CA LEU A 175 19.47 11.03 -2.99
C LEU A 175 19.62 9.84 -3.93
N VAL A 176 20.82 9.60 -4.47
CA VAL A 176 21.09 8.44 -5.34
C VAL A 176 20.78 7.13 -4.62
N GLN A 177 21.26 6.93 -3.40
CA GLN A 177 21.01 5.71 -2.64
C GLN A 177 19.53 5.53 -2.29
N SER A 178 18.84 6.60 -1.89
CA SER A 178 17.41 6.57 -1.58
C SER A 178 16.59 6.23 -2.81
N SER A 179 16.91 6.81 -3.97
CA SER A 179 16.27 6.47 -5.25
C SER A 179 16.43 5.00 -5.62
N ILE A 180 17.65 4.45 -5.47
CA ILE A 180 17.90 3.01 -5.71
C ILE A 180 17.05 2.15 -4.76
N ILE A 181 16.99 2.51 -3.47
CA ILE A 181 16.17 1.81 -2.47
C ILE A 181 14.70 1.81 -2.90
N TYR A 182 14.13 2.97 -3.26
CA TYR A 182 12.72 3.06 -3.66
C TYR A 182 12.41 2.31 -4.94
N ILE A 183 13.29 2.39 -5.96
CA ILE A 183 13.12 1.62 -7.20
C ILE A 183 13.10 0.11 -6.89
N ALA A 184 14.03 -0.37 -6.06
CA ALA A 184 14.08 -1.78 -5.70
C ALA A 184 12.85 -2.22 -4.89
N VAL A 185 12.37 -1.37 -3.97
CA VAL A 185 11.12 -1.63 -3.21
C VAL A 185 9.90 -1.65 -4.12
N PHE A 186 9.80 -0.73 -5.10
CA PHE A 186 8.71 -0.72 -6.06
C PHE A 186 8.71 -1.95 -6.97
N LEU A 187 9.88 -2.40 -7.43
CA LEU A 187 10.00 -3.64 -8.21
C LEU A 187 9.55 -4.85 -7.40
N ALA A 188 9.98 -4.93 -6.14
CA ALA A 188 9.55 -6.02 -5.25
C ALA A 188 8.04 -5.95 -4.95
N LEU A 189 7.48 -4.75 -4.75
CA LEU A 189 6.06 -4.56 -4.55
C LEU A 189 5.26 -4.99 -5.80
N ALA A 190 5.72 -4.64 -6.99
CA ALA A 190 5.10 -5.05 -8.25
C ALA A 190 5.08 -6.58 -8.39
N LEU A 191 6.18 -7.25 -8.05
CA LEU A 191 6.24 -8.71 -8.02
C LEU A 191 5.28 -9.30 -6.98
N LEU A 192 5.25 -8.75 -5.76
CA LEU A 192 4.36 -9.22 -4.70
C LEU A 192 2.88 -9.04 -5.06
N ILE A 193 2.51 -7.94 -5.72
CA ILE A 193 1.15 -7.73 -6.23
C ILE A 193 0.83 -8.78 -7.29
N ASN A 194 1.75 -9.07 -8.22
CA ASN A 194 1.55 -10.10 -9.23
C ASN A 194 1.32 -11.49 -8.63
N PHE A 195 2.02 -11.84 -7.55
CA PHE A 195 1.82 -13.12 -6.86
C PHE A 195 0.57 -13.14 -5.96
N SER A 196 0.20 -12.00 -5.36
CA SER A 196 -0.87 -11.94 -4.35
C SER A 196 -2.25 -11.69 -4.95
N VAL A 197 -2.31 -10.95 -6.07
CA VAL A 197 -3.53 -10.60 -6.81
C VAL A 197 -3.26 -10.61 -8.33
N PRO A 198 -3.13 -11.80 -8.95
CA PRO A 198 -2.81 -11.93 -10.37
C PRO A 198 -3.80 -11.20 -11.30
N SER A 199 -5.08 -11.14 -10.91
CA SER A 199 -6.14 -10.45 -11.64
C SER A 199 -5.95 -8.92 -11.74
N LEU A 200 -5.21 -8.30 -10.81
CA LEU A 200 -4.82 -6.89 -10.91
C LEU A 200 -3.61 -6.67 -11.82
N ALA A 201 -2.67 -7.61 -11.86
CA ALA A 201 -1.49 -7.52 -12.74
C ALA A 201 -1.85 -7.64 -14.23
N ASN A 202 -2.88 -8.43 -14.54
CA ASN A 202 -3.36 -8.66 -15.91
C ASN A 202 -4.34 -7.57 -16.42
N PHE A 203 -4.65 -6.55 -15.62
CA PHE A 203 -5.61 -5.50 -16.03
C PHE A 203 -5.10 -4.65 -17.22
N GLY A 204 -3.80 -4.68 -17.53
CA GLY A 204 -3.18 -3.87 -18.59
C GLY A 204 -2.65 -4.64 -19.81
N VAL A 205 -2.52 -5.97 -19.77
CA VAL A 205 -1.90 -6.75 -20.86
C VAL A 205 -2.85 -7.87 -21.28
N ILE A 206 -3.52 -7.68 -22.41
CA ILE A 206 -4.17 -8.77 -23.13
C ILE A 206 -3.04 -9.50 -23.88
N PRO A 207 -2.65 -10.73 -23.52
CA PRO A 207 -1.80 -11.51 -24.40
C PRO A 207 -2.55 -11.65 -25.74
N ALA A 208 -1.94 -11.16 -26.81
CA ALA A 208 -2.55 -11.11 -28.15
C ALA A 208 -2.95 -12.49 -28.71
N SER A 209 -2.62 -13.59 -28.01
CA SER A 209 -2.99 -14.95 -28.38
C SER A 209 -4.38 -15.38 -27.93
N ASP A 210 -5.01 -14.72 -26.94
CA ASP A 210 -6.39 -15.01 -26.53
C ASP A 210 -7.35 -13.94 -27.03
N LYS A 211 -7.47 -13.85 -28.36
CA LYS A 211 -8.69 -13.36 -28.99
C LYS A 211 -9.73 -14.48 -28.96
N GLN A 212 -10.19 -14.87 -27.77
CA GLN A 212 -11.55 -15.38 -27.73
C GLN A 212 -12.44 -14.16 -27.95
N GLU A 213 -13.09 -14.13 -29.12
CA GLU A 213 -14.18 -13.21 -29.40
C GLU A 213 -15.11 -13.23 -28.19
N PHE A 214 -15.18 -12.10 -27.49
CA PHE A 214 -16.27 -11.85 -26.55
C PHE A 214 -17.54 -11.77 -27.39
N VAL A 215 -18.14 -12.92 -27.69
CA VAL A 215 -19.51 -13.01 -28.19
C VAL A 215 -20.37 -12.89 -26.93
N PRO A 216 -20.98 -11.73 -26.63
CA PRO A 216 -21.93 -11.66 -25.55
C PRO A 216 -22.99 -12.73 -25.80
N ASN A 217 -23.19 -13.65 -24.86
CA ASN A 217 -24.24 -14.65 -24.96
C ASN A 217 -25.59 -13.94 -24.82
N LEU A 218 -26.09 -13.41 -25.93
CA LEU A 218 -27.34 -12.66 -26.06
C LEU A 218 -28.56 -13.47 -25.60
N ASN A 219 -28.44 -14.79 -25.44
CA ASN A 219 -29.49 -15.65 -24.90
C ASN A 219 -29.76 -15.38 -23.41
N HIS A 220 -28.78 -14.88 -22.65
CA HIS A 220 -29.02 -14.54 -21.24
C HIS A 220 -29.74 -13.18 -21.10
N TYR A 221 -29.59 -12.29 -22.08
CA TYR A 221 -30.31 -11.00 -22.14
C TYR A 221 -31.73 -11.15 -22.69
N SER A 222 -31.98 -12.09 -23.60
CA SER A 222 -33.34 -12.33 -24.12
C SER A 222 -34.30 -12.86 -23.05
N GLN A 223 -33.81 -13.64 -22.08
CA GLN A 223 -34.63 -14.12 -20.94
C GLN A 223 -35.01 -13.00 -19.96
N HIS A 224 -34.13 -12.03 -19.72
CA HIS A 224 -34.45 -10.86 -18.89
C HIS A 224 -35.37 -9.86 -19.62
N LEU A 225 -35.25 -9.75 -20.95
CA LEU A 225 -36.14 -8.92 -21.77
C LEU A 225 -37.53 -9.56 -21.95
N SER A 226 -37.65 -10.89 -21.96
CA SER A 226 -38.96 -11.57 -22.03
C SER A 226 -39.72 -11.45 -20.71
N THR A 227 -39.05 -11.59 -19.57
CA THR A 227 -39.66 -11.36 -18.25
C THR A 227 -39.99 -9.88 -17.98
N ALA A 228 -39.20 -8.94 -18.51
CA ALA A 228 -39.54 -7.52 -18.48
C ALA A 228 -40.75 -7.18 -19.36
N LYS A 229 -40.93 -7.86 -20.50
CA LYS A 229 -42.13 -7.71 -21.35
C LYS A 229 -43.39 -8.26 -20.69
N GLU A 230 -43.32 -9.40 -20.01
CA GLU A 230 -44.48 -9.98 -19.31
C GLU A 230 -44.94 -9.14 -18.11
N SER A 231 -44.00 -8.49 -17.40
CA SER A 231 -44.31 -7.62 -16.26
C SER A 231 -44.82 -6.23 -16.64
N LEU A 232 -44.68 -5.83 -17.91
CA LEU A 232 -45.22 -4.57 -18.46
C LEU A 232 -46.57 -4.77 -19.19
N SER A 233 -47.06 -6.01 -19.30
CA SER A 233 -48.33 -6.35 -19.94
C SER A 233 -49.47 -6.69 -18.97
N VAL A 234 -49.32 -6.38 -17.67
CA VAL A 234 -50.38 -6.46 -16.65
C VAL A 234 -50.84 -5.06 -16.27
#